data_AF-A0A2N3VM33-F1
#
_entry.id   AF-A0A2N3VM33-F1
#
_cell.length_a   1.000
_cell.length_b   1.000
_cell.length_c   1.000
_cell.angle_alpha   90.00
_cell.angle_beta   90.00
_cell.angle_gamma   90.00
#
_symmetry.space_group_name_H-M   'P 1'
#
loop_
_entity.id
_entity.type
_entity.pdbx_description
1 polymer ?
#
loop_
_entity_poly.entity_id
_entity_poly.type
_entity_poly.pdbx_seq_one_letter_code
_entity_poly.pdbx_strand_id
1 'polypeptide(L)'
;MNAPVLAPAVHIDDCTTSVDWNPISASQPTSTFAGLFAGFVFASMIVILANREKINHRTADAARALKLLLSAFFGLAIVAYLEGVVRGEQECPRAQTESVINGGSLAVGAVAVLVSLSWLVLAFDRYQSGVLRYFRTVVISGSAFVVVMLVVSSVGYLDATSSEKHTTSDWAMCGFGLFAIAATQIVPRIRRLHARELDGRMPDGEIESRWDRRVSRGASAGLIFFGFSALASSAAASRPTRYWYPVPAEVAYVTAWSSLVGPVIAISLCVFALAQVPDRGKEAPEATGAPS
;
A
#
# COMPACT_ATOMS: atom_id res chain seq x y z
N MET A 1 24.74 1.02 52.81
CA MET A 1 24.98 0.96 51.35
C MET A 1 24.09 -0.15 50.81
N ASN A 2 22.97 0.20 50.19
CA ASN A 2 22.03 -0.78 49.65
C ASN A 2 22.61 -1.31 48.34
N ALA A 3 22.77 -2.63 48.25
CA ALA A 3 23.19 -3.28 47.00
C ALA A 3 22.18 -2.94 45.89
N PRO A 4 22.65 -2.64 44.67
CA PRO A 4 21.76 -2.47 43.54
C PRO A 4 20.98 -3.77 43.35
N VAL A 5 19.66 -3.69 43.46
CA VAL A 5 18.75 -4.78 43.08
C VAL A 5 19.04 -5.04 41.59
N LEU A 6 19.67 -6.18 41.28
CA LEU A 6 19.79 -6.63 39.90
C LEU A 6 18.36 -6.73 39.37
N ALA A 7 18.04 -5.90 38.37
CA ALA A 7 16.83 -6.09 37.59
C ALA A 7 16.84 -7.54 37.08
N PRO A 8 15.71 -8.28 37.20
CA PRO A 8 15.62 -9.63 36.69
C PRO A 8 16.09 -9.62 35.23
N ALA A 9 16.95 -10.57 34.87
CA ALA A 9 17.39 -10.74 33.49
C ALA A 9 16.13 -10.87 32.62
N VAL A 10 15.89 -9.85 31.78
CA VAL A 10 14.79 -9.84 30.81
C VAL A 10 15.00 -11.08 29.94
N HIS A 11 14.14 -12.08 30.11
CA HIS A 11 14.24 -13.33 29.37
C HIS A 11 13.92 -13.03 27.91
N ILE A 12 14.86 -13.34 27.02
CA ILE A 12 14.79 -13.13 25.56
C ILE A 12 13.65 -13.99 24.91
N ASP A 13 12.91 -14.77 25.70
CA ASP A 13 11.93 -15.76 25.23
C ASP A 13 10.47 -15.27 25.15
N ASP A 14 10.18 -14.04 25.58
CA ASP A 14 8.79 -13.54 25.72
C ASP A 14 7.99 -13.46 24.41
N CYS A 15 8.66 -13.52 23.25
CA CYS A 15 7.99 -13.50 21.94
C CYS A 15 7.40 -14.86 21.52
N THR A 16 7.70 -15.93 22.26
CA THR A 16 7.23 -17.30 21.93
C THR A 16 6.12 -17.80 22.83
N THR A 17 5.95 -17.20 24.00
CA THR A 17 5.01 -17.64 25.04
C THR A 17 3.79 -16.75 25.19
N SER A 18 3.86 -15.48 24.73
CA SER A 18 2.80 -14.49 24.91
C SER A 18 1.89 -14.30 23.70
N VAL A 19 2.33 -14.64 22.48
CA VAL A 19 1.58 -14.41 21.24
C VAL A 19 1.79 -15.56 20.25
N ASP A 20 0.72 -16.00 19.58
CA ASP A 20 0.75 -17.08 18.57
C ASP A 20 1.57 -16.73 17.31
N TRP A 21 1.87 -15.44 17.10
CA TRP A 21 2.63 -14.91 15.96
C TRP A 21 3.92 -14.23 16.41
N ASN A 22 5.06 -14.69 15.90
CA ASN A 22 6.38 -14.12 16.19
C ASN A 22 6.88 -13.23 15.03
N PRO A 23 6.84 -11.89 15.16
CA PRO A 23 7.24 -10.97 14.10
C PRO A 23 8.73 -11.04 13.76
N ILE A 24 9.59 -11.37 14.74
CA ILE A 24 11.05 -11.47 14.53
C ILE A 24 11.36 -12.66 13.61
N SER A 25 10.63 -13.76 13.75
CA SER A 25 10.79 -14.93 12.88
C SER A 25 10.26 -14.68 11.46
N ALA A 26 9.16 -13.92 11.35
CA ALA A 26 8.52 -13.61 10.07
C ALA A 26 9.20 -12.49 9.29
N SER A 27 9.99 -11.64 9.94
CA SER A 27 10.61 -10.47 9.30
C SER A 27 11.63 -10.84 8.24
N GLN A 28 12.40 -11.92 8.42
CA GLN A 28 13.39 -12.37 7.43
C GLN A 28 12.75 -12.77 6.08
N PRO A 29 11.75 -13.68 6.02
CA PRO A 29 11.09 -13.99 4.76
C PRO A 29 10.34 -12.78 4.20
N THR A 30 9.77 -11.92 5.04
CA THR A 30 9.08 -10.69 4.61
C THR A 30 10.04 -9.67 3.97
N SER A 31 11.20 -9.44 4.58
CA SER A 31 12.28 -8.60 4.05
C SER A 31 12.74 -9.11 2.68
N THR A 32 12.98 -10.43 2.57
CA THR A 32 13.42 -11.07 1.33
C THR A 32 12.36 -10.91 0.24
N PHE A 33 11.09 -11.15 0.58
CA PHE A 33 9.96 -10.97 -0.32
C PHE A 33 9.87 -9.52 -0.82
N ALA A 34 9.92 -8.53 0.07
CA ALA A 34 9.87 -7.12 -0.29
C ALA A 34 11.05 -6.73 -1.21
N GLY A 35 12.26 -7.21 -0.91
CA GLY A 35 13.45 -6.99 -1.74
C GLY A 35 13.34 -7.59 -3.14
N LEU A 36 12.83 -8.82 -3.27
CA LEU A 36 12.58 -9.46 -4.56
C LEU A 36 11.55 -8.68 -5.39
N PHE A 37 10.45 -8.24 -4.76
CA PHE A 37 9.45 -7.40 -5.43
C PHE A 37 10.03 -6.05 -5.88
N ALA A 38 10.84 -5.39 -5.05
CA ALA A 38 11.54 -4.18 -5.43
C ALA A 38 12.45 -4.42 -6.66
N GLY A 39 13.16 -5.56 -6.71
CA GLY A 39 13.96 -5.97 -7.87
C GLY A 39 13.14 -6.13 -9.15
N PHE A 40 11.97 -6.79 -9.07
CA PHE A 40 11.06 -6.93 -10.21
C PHE A 40 10.50 -5.59 -10.68
N VAL A 41 10.16 -4.70 -9.75
CA VAL A 41 9.71 -3.33 -10.07
C VAL A 41 10.82 -2.57 -10.79
N PHE A 42 12.05 -2.62 -10.29
CA PHE A 42 13.21 -1.99 -10.90
C PHE A 42 13.47 -2.52 -12.33
N ALA A 43 13.44 -3.83 -12.51
CA ALA A 43 13.56 -4.47 -13.83
C ALA A 43 12.45 -3.99 -14.78
N SER A 44 11.21 -3.88 -14.30
CA SER A 44 10.07 -3.37 -15.07
C SER A 44 10.29 -1.92 -15.53
N MET A 45 10.85 -1.06 -14.68
CA MET A 45 11.21 0.32 -15.06
C MET A 45 12.25 0.33 -16.18
N ILE A 46 13.30 -0.51 -16.10
CA ILE A 46 14.31 -0.62 -17.15
C ILE A 46 13.67 -1.04 -18.47
N VAL A 47 12.76 -2.02 -18.46
CA VAL A 47 12.06 -2.47 -19.68
C VAL A 47 11.25 -1.35 -20.32
N ILE A 48 10.55 -0.53 -19.50
CA ILE A 48 9.80 0.64 -19.99
C ILE A 48 10.74 1.66 -20.65
N LEU A 49 11.85 1.98 -19.97
CA LEU A 49 12.81 2.97 -20.45
C LEU A 49 13.55 2.49 -21.72
N ALA A 50 13.91 1.20 -21.78
CA ALA A 50 14.58 0.60 -22.93
C ALA A 50 13.69 0.52 -24.18
N ASN A 51 12.37 0.38 -24.00
CA ASN A 51 11.42 0.31 -25.11
C ASN A 51 10.73 1.66 -25.41
N ARG A 52 11.32 2.79 -24.99
CA ARG A 52 10.71 4.12 -25.14
C ARG A 52 10.30 4.44 -26.58
N GLU A 53 11.09 4.05 -27.58
CA GLU A 53 10.80 4.31 -28.99
C GLU A 53 9.52 3.63 -29.47
N LYS A 54 9.25 2.40 -29.03
CA LYS A 54 8.01 1.67 -29.34
C LYS A 54 6.79 2.30 -28.66
N ILE A 55 7.01 3.10 -27.62
CA ILE A 55 5.99 3.75 -26.80
C ILE A 55 5.79 5.22 -27.23
N ASN A 56 6.45 5.72 -28.27
CA ASN A 56 6.48 7.16 -28.63
C ASN A 56 5.09 7.83 -28.79
N HIS A 57 4.05 7.11 -29.20
CA HIS A 57 2.68 7.64 -29.28
C HIS A 57 1.89 7.59 -27.95
N ARG A 58 2.47 7.02 -26.89
CA ARG A 58 1.81 6.68 -25.60
C ARG A 58 2.67 7.03 -24.39
N THR A 59 3.52 8.05 -24.54
CA THR A 59 4.49 8.50 -23.53
C THR A 59 3.84 8.87 -22.19
N ALA A 60 2.62 9.40 -22.20
CA ALA A 60 1.91 9.80 -20.98
C ALA A 60 1.50 8.61 -20.09
N ASP A 61 0.98 7.52 -20.67
CA ASP A 61 0.55 6.34 -19.93
C ASP A 61 1.76 5.61 -19.30
N ALA A 62 2.86 5.52 -20.05
CA ALA A 62 4.12 4.98 -19.56
C ALA A 62 4.76 5.84 -18.46
N ALA A 63 4.70 7.17 -18.59
CA ALA A 63 5.18 8.08 -17.55
C ALA A 63 4.38 7.94 -16.25
N ARG A 64 3.06 7.73 -16.34
CA ARG A 64 2.20 7.46 -15.18
C ARG A 64 2.56 6.15 -14.49
N ALA A 65 2.76 5.08 -15.27
CA ALA A 65 3.24 3.80 -14.74
C ALA A 65 4.59 3.98 -14.02
N LEU A 66 5.53 4.69 -14.64
CA LEU A 66 6.87 4.92 -14.09
C LEU A 66 6.84 5.71 -12.76
N LYS A 67 5.98 6.73 -12.64
CA LYS A 67 5.81 7.49 -11.38
C LYS A 67 5.38 6.58 -10.22
N LEU A 68 4.45 5.66 -10.47
CA LEU A 68 3.97 4.72 -9.46
C LEU A 68 4.98 3.62 -9.17
N LEU A 69 5.64 3.07 -10.20
CA LEU A 69 6.71 2.08 -10.04
C LEU A 69 7.87 2.65 -9.22
N LEU A 70 8.27 3.89 -9.46
CA LEU A 70 9.34 4.54 -8.70
C LEU A 70 8.97 4.69 -7.22
N SER A 71 7.73 5.13 -6.94
CA SER A 71 7.21 5.21 -5.57
C SER A 71 7.19 3.82 -4.90
N ALA A 72 6.69 2.80 -5.59
CA ALA A 72 6.65 1.43 -5.09
C ALA A 72 8.04 0.83 -4.87
N PHE A 73 9.00 1.10 -5.76
CA PHE A 73 10.39 0.64 -5.62
C PHE A 73 11.02 1.13 -4.33
N PHE A 74 10.96 2.45 -4.08
CA PHE A 74 11.51 3.01 -2.85
C PHE A 74 10.76 2.52 -1.62
N GLY A 75 9.43 2.43 -1.67
CA GLY A 75 8.64 1.88 -0.58
C GLY A 75 9.02 0.44 -0.22
N LEU A 76 9.11 -0.44 -1.21
CA LEU A 76 9.47 -1.85 -1.01
C LEU A 76 10.93 -2.02 -0.57
N ALA A 77 11.85 -1.18 -1.06
CA ALA A 77 13.24 -1.18 -0.60
C ALA A 77 13.35 -0.74 0.87
N ILE A 78 12.59 0.28 1.27
CA ILE A 78 12.48 0.73 2.66
C ILE A 78 11.91 -0.41 3.52
N VAL A 79 10.81 -1.04 3.10
CA VAL A 79 10.22 -2.18 3.83
C VAL A 79 11.21 -3.32 3.97
N ALA A 80 11.94 -3.68 2.91
CA ALA A 80 12.96 -4.72 2.97
C ALA A 80 14.04 -4.40 4.02
N TYR A 81 14.49 -3.15 4.06
CA TYR A 81 15.44 -2.69 5.07
C TYR A 81 14.86 -2.72 6.49
N LEU A 82 13.66 -2.16 6.71
CA LEU A 82 13.04 -2.07 8.03
C LEU A 82 12.72 -3.46 8.61
N GLU A 83 12.25 -4.41 7.79
CA GLU A 83 12.09 -5.80 8.22
C GLU A 83 13.43 -6.48 8.55
N GLY A 84 14.51 -6.06 7.88
CA GLY A 84 15.86 -6.46 8.26
C GLY A 84 16.27 -5.96 9.65
N VAL A 85 15.83 -4.75 10.03
CA VAL A 85 16.01 -4.20 11.39
C VAL A 85 15.20 -5.01 12.40
N VAL A 86 13.91 -5.26 12.12
CA VAL A 86 13.04 -6.10 12.97
C VAL A 86 13.63 -7.48 13.22
N ARG A 87 14.34 -8.07 12.25
CA ARG A 87 15.01 -9.36 12.44
C ARG A 87 16.10 -9.34 13.52
N GLY A 88 16.78 -8.21 13.67
CA GLY A 88 17.83 -7.99 14.67
C GLY A 88 17.30 -7.59 16.05
N GLU A 89 15.98 -7.41 16.18
CA GLU A 89 15.36 -7.03 17.43
C GLU A 89 15.42 -8.14 18.49
N GLN A 90 15.58 -7.71 19.74
CA GLN A 90 15.60 -8.58 20.91
C GLN A 90 14.35 -8.41 21.78
N GLU A 91 13.62 -7.31 21.60
CA GLU A 91 12.45 -6.99 22.41
C GLU A 91 11.16 -7.19 21.62
N CYS A 92 10.31 -8.08 22.11
CA CYS A 92 9.09 -8.47 21.40
C CYS A 92 8.11 -7.30 21.14
N PRO A 93 7.79 -6.44 22.13
CA PRO A 93 6.83 -5.36 21.90
C PRO A 93 7.33 -4.34 20.88
N ARG A 94 8.65 -4.10 20.84
CA ARG A 94 9.29 -3.23 19.85
C ARG A 94 9.23 -3.86 18.45
N ALA A 95 9.60 -5.13 18.33
CA ALA A 95 9.51 -5.86 17.07
C ALA A 95 8.07 -5.92 16.52
N GLN A 96 7.06 -6.10 17.38
CA GLN A 96 5.65 -6.05 17.00
C GLN A 96 5.24 -4.67 16.49
N THR A 97 5.63 -3.61 17.20
CA THR A 97 5.34 -2.21 16.80
C THR A 97 5.91 -1.90 15.43
N GLU A 98 7.18 -2.26 15.21
CA GLU A 98 7.85 -2.04 13.93
C GLU A 98 7.24 -2.89 12.81
N SER A 99 6.95 -4.17 13.07
CA SER A 99 6.34 -5.06 12.07
C SER A 99 4.95 -4.58 11.62
N VAL A 100 4.14 -4.03 12.52
CA VAL A 100 2.82 -3.46 12.19
C VAL A 100 2.95 -2.22 11.31
N ILE A 101 3.90 -1.33 11.62
CA ILE A 101 4.20 -0.14 10.79
C ILE A 101 4.71 -0.56 9.40
N ASN A 102 5.60 -1.55 9.35
CA ASN A 102 6.21 -2.05 8.12
C ASN A 102 5.20 -2.81 7.24
N GLY A 103 4.31 -3.59 7.85
CA GLY A 103 3.22 -4.29 7.17
C GLY A 103 2.28 -3.33 6.43
N GLY A 104 1.97 -2.17 7.03
CA GLY A 104 1.26 -1.09 6.36
C GLY A 104 1.98 -0.58 5.11
N SER A 105 3.31 -0.41 5.18
CA SER A 105 4.11 0.00 4.04
C SER A 105 4.19 -1.07 2.95
N LEU A 106 4.31 -2.34 3.33
CA LEU A 106 4.28 -3.46 2.38
C LEU A 106 2.97 -3.48 1.59
N ALA A 107 1.84 -3.29 2.29
CA ALA A 107 0.51 -3.20 1.70
C ALA A 107 0.38 -2.07 0.67
N VAL A 108 0.84 -0.85 1.02
CA VAL A 108 0.83 0.28 0.08
C VAL A 108 1.72 0.02 -1.13
N GLY A 109 2.93 -0.51 -0.92
CA GLY A 109 3.86 -0.87 -1.98
C GLY A 109 3.25 -1.88 -2.95
N ALA A 110 2.68 -2.97 -2.44
CA ALA A 110 2.04 -4.01 -3.24
C ALA A 110 0.88 -3.45 -4.09
N VAL A 111 -0.01 -2.65 -3.51
CA VAL A 111 -1.11 -2.03 -4.27
C VAL A 111 -0.57 -1.03 -5.30
N ALA A 112 0.46 -0.24 -4.97
CA ALA A 112 1.07 0.69 -5.91
C ALA A 112 1.68 -0.03 -7.13
N VAL A 113 2.35 -1.18 -6.92
CA VAL A 113 2.82 -2.05 -8.01
C VAL A 113 1.64 -2.49 -8.87
N LEU A 114 0.58 -3.04 -8.27
CA LEU A 114 -0.59 -3.48 -9.02
C LEU A 114 -1.20 -2.32 -9.83
N VAL A 115 -1.45 -1.17 -9.24
CA VAL A 115 -1.98 0.00 -9.96
C VAL A 115 -1.05 0.43 -11.10
N SER A 116 0.27 0.42 -10.89
CA SER A 116 1.24 0.79 -11.93
C SER A 116 1.21 -0.16 -13.14
N LEU A 117 1.03 -1.46 -12.90
CA LEU A 117 0.90 -2.45 -13.96
C LEU A 117 -0.36 -2.22 -14.81
N SER A 118 -1.45 -1.67 -14.23
CA SER A 118 -2.63 -1.32 -15.02
C SER A 118 -2.34 -0.24 -16.07
N TRP A 119 -1.50 0.75 -15.73
CA TRP A 119 -1.03 1.77 -16.66
C TRP A 119 -0.03 1.21 -17.66
N LEU A 120 0.81 0.26 -17.23
CA LEU A 120 1.74 -0.42 -18.09
C LEU A 120 1.03 -1.21 -19.20
N VAL A 121 -0.02 -1.96 -18.84
CA VAL A 121 -0.86 -2.69 -19.81
C VAL A 121 -1.47 -1.72 -20.82
N LEU A 122 -2.00 -0.57 -20.37
CA LEU A 122 -2.51 0.46 -21.28
C LEU A 122 -1.44 1.04 -22.21
N ALA A 123 -0.21 1.21 -21.72
CA ALA A 123 0.88 1.72 -22.53
C ALA A 123 1.25 0.75 -23.66
N PHE A 124 1.30 -0.56 -23.38
CA PHE A 124 1.66 -1.58 -24.38
C PHE A 124 0.50 -1.99 -25.29
N ASP A 125 -0.70 -2.26 -24.77
CA ASP A 125 -1.82 -2.75 -25.57
C ASP A 125 -3.19 -2.22 -25.09
N ARG A 126 -3.75 -1.26 -25.84
CA ARG A 126 -5.10 -0.71 -25.58
C ARG A 126 -6.24 -1.63 -26.03
N TYR A 127 -5.99 -2.59 -26.92
CA TYR A 127 -7.08 -3.37 -27.54
C TYR A 127 -7.58 -4.50 -26.64
N GLN A 128 -6.85 -4.84 -25.57
CA GLN A 128 -7.25 -5.86 -24.60
C GLN A 128 -8.11 -5.30 -23.45
N SER A 129 -9.26 -4.72 -23.79
CA SER A 129 -10.23 -4.20 -22.83
C SER A 129 -10.67 -5.24 -21.78
N GLY A 130 -10.71 -6.53 -22.16
CA GLY A 130 -11.02 -7.64 -21.25
C GLY A 130 -9.96 -7.83 -20.16
N VAL A 131 -8.67 -7.78 -20.52
CA VAL A 131 -7.57 -7.94 -19.57
C VAL A 131 -7.53 -6.79 -18.59
N LEU A 132 -7.70 -5.54 -19.04
CA LEU A 132 -7.71 -4.41 -18.11
C LEU A 132 -8.91 -4.45 -17.15
N ARG A 133 -10.08 -4.92 -17.63
CA ARG A 133 -11.25 -5.10 -16.76
C ARG A 133 -11.00 -6.15 -15.69
N TYR A 134 -10.42 -7.30 -16.06
CA TYR A 134 -10.02 -8.33 -15.11
C TYR A 134 -9.01 -7.80 -14.10
N PHE A 135 -7.94 -7.18 -14.60
CA PHE A 135 -6.87 -6.63 -13.78
C PHE A 135 -7.39 -5.60 -12.78
N ARG A 136 -8.31 -4.73 -13.20
CA ARG A 136 -8.99 -3.78 -12.31
C ARG A 136 -9.80 -4.48 -11.21
N THR A 137 -10.54 -5.53 -11.53
CA THR A 137 -11.26 -6.32 -10.52
C THR A 137 -10.28 -6.92 -9.52
N VAL A 138 -9.16 -7.46 -9.99
CA VAL A 138 -8.10 -8.02 -9.14
C VAL A 138 -7.51 -6.95 -8.21
N VAL A 139 -7.16 -5.76 -8.72
CA VAL A 139 -6.62 -4.68 -7.85
C VAL A 139 -7.64 -4.24 -6.81
N ILE A 140 -8.91 -4.09 -7.19
CA ILE A 140 -9.97 -3.65 -6.29
C ILE A 140 -10.25 -4.71 -5.21
N SER A 141 -10.42 -5.98 -5.59
CA SER A 141 -10.62 -7.08 -4.64
C SER A 141 -9.39 -7.31 -3.75
N GLY A 142 -8.19 -7.25 -4.33
CA GLY A 142 -6.92 -7.34 -3.60
C GLY A 142 -6.77 -6.21 -2.58
N SER A 143 -7.12 -4.97 -2.94
CA SER A 143 -7.09 -3.84 -2.00
C SER A 143 -8.06 -4.02 -0.84
N ALA A 144 -9.27 -4.55 -1.08
CA ALA A 144 -10.21 -4.85 0.00
C ALA A 144 -9.67 -5.92 0.96
N PHE A 145 -9.09 -7.00 0.43
CA PHE A 145 -8.45 -8.03 1.23
C PHE A 145 -7.29 -7.47 2.07
N VAL A 146 -6.45 -6.62 1.48
CA VAL A 146 -5.37 -5.93 2.19
C VAL A 146 -5.91 -5.05 3.33
N VAL A 147 -7.00 -4.32 3.12
CA VAL A 147 -7.63 -3.51 4.19
C VAL A 147 -8.13 -4.40 5.33
N VAL A 148 -8.73 -5.55 5.05
CA VAL A 148 -9.12 -6.52 6.08
C VAL A 148 -7.89 -6.98 6.87
N MET A 149 -6.79 -7.33 6.18
CA MET A 149 -5.56 -7.75 6.83
C MET A 149 -4.93 -6.64 7.69
N LEU A 150 -5.02 -5.38 7.27
CA LEU A 150 -4.59 -4.24 8.08
C LEU A 150 -5.43 -4.10 9.36
N VAL A 151 -6.76 -4.25 9.28
CA VAL A 151 -7.63 -4.23 10.47
C VAL A 151 -7.28 -5.35 11.43
N VAL A 152 -7.15 -6.58 10.94
CA VAL A 152 -6.80 -7.75 11.76
C VAL A 152 -5.43 -7.55 12.41
N SER A 153 -4.45 -7.03 11.68
CA SER A 153 -3.11 -6.74 12.20
C SER A 153 -3.14 -5.67 13.29
N SER A 154 -3.87 -4.56 13.08
CA SER A 154 -3.98 -3.48 14.06
C SER A 154 -4.71 -3.90 15.34
N VAL A 155 -5.77 -4.71 15.24
CA VAL A 155 -6.48 -5.27 16.40
C VAL A 155 -5.59 -6.28 17.14
N GLY A 156 -4.98 -7.23 16.42
CA GLY A 156 -4.09 -8.21 17.02
C GLY A 156 -2.87 -7.59 17.71
N TYR A 157 -2.38 -6.45 17.20
CA TYR A 157 -1.35 -5.67 17.87
C TYR A 157 -1.81 -5.04 19.19
N LEU A 158 -3.03 -4.50 19.24
CA LEU A 158 -3.60 -3.96 20.47
C LEU A 158 -3.83 -5.08 21.51
N ASP A 159 -4.33 -6.24 21.09
CA ASP A 159 -4.45 -7.43 21.93
C ASP A 159 -3.10 -7.88 22.53
N ALA A 160 -2.03 -7.80 21.74
CA ALA A 160 -0.70 -8.20 22.18
C ALA A 160 -0.02 -7.18 23.12
N THR A 161 -0.30 -5.89 22.98
CA THR A 161 0.46 -4.82 23.65
C THR A 161 -0.28 -4.10 24.78
N SER A 162 -1.62 -4.10 24.78
CA SER A 162 -2.43 -3.44 25.80
C SER A 162 -3.03 -4.47 26.75
N SER A 163 -2.85 -4.25 28.06
CA SER A 163 -3.55 -5.03 29.09
C SER A 163 -4.97 -4.53 29.36
N GLU A 164 -5.31 -3.33 28.91
CA GLU A 164 -6.63 -2.73 29.10
C GLU A 164 -7.63 -3.23 28.05
N LYS A 165 -8.90 -3.38 28.47
CA LYS A 165 -10.00 -3.66 27.55
C LYS A 165 -10.17 -2.48 26.57
N HIS A 166 -10.05 -2.79 25.30
CA HIS A 166 -9.98 -1.87 24.16
C HIS A 166 -11.11 -2.11 23.14
N THR A 167 -12.19 -2.78 23.57
CA THR A 167 -13.33 -3.17 22.72
C THR A 167 -13.89 -2.03 21.87
N THR A 168 -13.91 -0.80 22.38
CA THR A 168 -14.40 0.38 21.64
C THR A 168 -13.49 0.72 20.45
N SER A 169 -12.18 0.58 20.62
CA SER A 169 -11.19 0.79 19.56
C SER A 169 -11.31 -0.30 18.49
N ASP A 170 -11.51 -1.56 18.88
CA ASP A 170 -11.63 -2.68 17.94
C ASP A 170 -12.85 -2.52 17.03
N TRP A 171 -14.00 -2.17 17.61
CA TRP A 171 -15.22 -1.90 16.85
C TRP A 171 -15.03 -0.69 15.92
N ALA A 172 -14.33 0.35 16.38
CA ALA A 172 -14.05 1.52 15.56
C ALA A 172 -13.11 1.21 14.39
N MET A 173 -12.06 0.40 14.60
CA MET A 173 -11.15 -0.06 13.54
C MET A 173 -11.87 -0.94 12.51
N CYS A 174 -12.71 -1.88 12.98
CA CYS A 174 -13.56 -2.70 12.12
C CYS A 174 -14.50 -1.83 11.28
N GLY A 175 -15.20 -0.87 11.92
CA GLY A 175 -16.08 0.07 11.25
C GLY A 175 -15.37 0.91 10.20
N PHE A 176 -14.18 1.42 10.53
CA PHE A 176 -13.33 2.17 9.60
C PHE A 176 -12.89 1.30 8.41
N GLY A 177 -12.45 0.06 8.65
CA GLY A 177 -12.07 -0.88 7.60
C GLY A 177 -13.21 -1.19 6.65
N LEU A 178 -14.41 -1.48 7.16
CA LEU A 178 -15.60 -1.71 6.35
C LEU A 178 -15.98 -0.48 5.52
N PHE A 179 -15.90 0.71 6.12
CA PHE A 179 -16.12 1.97 5.41
C PHE A 179 -15.09 2.16 4.28
N ALA A 180 -13.80 1.90 4.53
CA ALA A 180 -12.75 2.01 3.54
C ALA A 180 -12.92 1.01 2.37
N ILE A 181 -13.32 -0.22 2.68
CA ILE A 181 -13.67 -1.23 1.65
C ILE A 181 -14.86 -0.75 0.83
N ALA A 182 -15.93 -0.27 1.46
CA ALA A 182 -17.08 0.26 0.75
C ALA A 182 -16.69 1.46 -0.14
N ALA A 183 -15.89 2.39 0.38
CA ALA A 183 -15.43 3.56 -0.36
C ALA A 183 -14.58 3.17 -1.59
N THR A 184 -13.63 2.24 -1.44
CA THR A 184 -12.78 1.77 -2.54
C THR A 184 -13.56 0.99 -3.61
N GLN A 185 -14.67 0.34 -3.26
CA GLN A 185 -15.53 -0.38 -4.20
C GLN A 185 -16.56 0.53 -4.89
N ILE A 186 -17.20 1.42 -4.14
CA ILE A 186 -18.34 2.22 -4.58
C ILE A 186 -17.89 3.48 -5.33
N VAL A 187 -16.90 4.21 -4.80
CA VAL A 187 -16.46 5.49 -5.40
C VAL A 187 -15.99 5.31 -6.86
N PRO A 188 -15.21 4.27 -7.22
CA PRO A 188 -14.84 4.08 -8.62
C PRO A 188 -16.03 3.75 -9.52
N ARG A 189 -17.10 3.14 -9.01
CA ARG A 189 -18.34 2.88 -9.77
C ARG A 189 -19.12 4.17 -9.99
N ILE A 190 -19.34 4.96 -8.94
CA ILE A 190 -20.03 6.26 -9.02
C ILE A 190 -19.27 7.21 -9.97
N ARG A 191 -17.94 7.23 -9.88
CA ARG A 191 -17.11 8.06 -10.75
C ARG A 191 -17.19 7.64 -12.22
N ARG A 192 -17.31 6.35 -12.52
CA ARG A 192 -17.54 5.89 -13.91
C ARG A 192 -18.87 6.41 -14.44
N LEU A 193 -19.92 6.38 -13.62
CA LEU A 193 -21.24 6.87 -14.01
C LEU A 193 -21.20 8.37 -14.30
N HIS A 194 -20.61 9.16 -13.39
CA HIS A 194 -20.45 10.61 -13.61
C HIS A 194 -19.50 10.96 -14.77
N ALA A 195 -18.44 10.19 -14.98
CA ALA A 195 -17.52 10.43 -16.10
C ALA A 195 -18.22 10.27 -17.46
N ARG A 196 -19.12 9.29 -17.59
CA ARG A 196 -19.92 9.10 -18.82
C ARG A 196 -20.81 10.29 -19.14
N GLU A 197 -21.32 10.98 -18.12
CA GLU A 197 -22.16 12.16 -18.31
C GLU A 197 -21.35 13.40 -18.72
N LEU A 198 -20.09 13.47 -18.27
CA LEU A 198 -19.20 14.61 -18.49
C LEU A 198 -18.30 14.48 -19.73
N ASP A 199 -18.05 13.26 -20.24
CA ASP A 199 -17.16 12.99 -21.38
C ASP A 199 -17.62 13.67 -22.68
N GLY A 200 -18.91 14.01 -22.80
CA GLY A 200 -19.42 14.76 -23.95
C GLY A 200 -19.00 16.25 -23.97
N ARG A 201 -18.34 16.77 -22.93
CA ARG A 201 -18.11 18.22 -22.75
C ARG A 201 -16.66 18.64 -22.47
N MET A 202 -15.74 17.72 -22.18
CA MET A 202 -14.38 18.08 -21.77
C MET A 202 -13.37 17.92 -22.92
N PRO A 203 -12.46 18.90 -23.13
CA PRO A 203 -11.37 18.77 -24.10
C PRO A 203 -10.33 17.73 -23.64
N ASP A 204 -9.78 16.96 -24.58
CA ASP A 204 -8.87 15.83 -24.33
C ASP A 204 -7.68 16.18 -23.41
N GLY A 205 -7.11 17.38 -23.54
CA GLY A 205 -5.99 17.83 -22.72
C GLY A 205 -6.31 17.97 -21.22
N GLU A 206 -7.55 18.28 -20.86
CA GLU A 206 -7.96 18.38 -19.46
C GLU A 206 -8.07 16.99 -18.79
N ILE A 207 -8.54 16.01 -19.56
CA ILE A 207 -8.64 14.61 -19.10
C ILE A 207 -7.23 14.08 -18.79
N GLU A 208 -6.26 14.36 -19.66
CA GLU A 208 -4.88 13.94 -19.50
C GLU A 208 -4.23 14.55 -18.24
N SER A 209 -4.41 15.86 -18.02
CA SER A 209 -3.91 16.58 -16.84
C SER A 209 -4.54 16.05 -15.54
N ARG A 210 -5.84 15.73 -15.57
CA ARG A 210 -6.56 15.19 -14.40
C ARG A 210 -6.01 13.83 -13.99
N TRP A 211 -5.71 12.95 -14.94
CA TRP A 211 -5.11 11.65 -14.64
C TRP A 211 -3.68 11.78 -14.11
N ASP A 212 -2.87 12.67 -14.70
CA ASP A 212 -1.52 12.89 -14.21
C ASP A 212 -1.50 13.40 -12.77
N ARG A 213 -2.39 14.34 -12.42
CA ARG A 213 -2.56 14.80 -11.03
C ARG A 213 -2.97 13.68 -10.07
N ARG A 214 -3.84 12.77 -10.48
CA ARG A 214 -4.27 11.64 -9.63
C ARG A 214 -3.14 10.66 -9.39
N VAL A 215 -2.43 10.28 -10.45
CA VAL A 215 -1.28 9.39 -10.39
C VAL A 215 -0.17 10.00 -9.52
N SER A 216 0.13 11.28 -9.73
CA SER A 216 1.10 12.02 -8.91
C SER A 216 0.70 12.04 -7.44
N ARG A 217 -0.57 12.34 -7.12
CA ARG A 217 -1.08 12.30 -5.73
C ARG A 217 -0.97 10.91 -5.11
N GLY A 218 -1.30 9.84 -5.86
CA GLY A 218 -1.14 8.47 -5.39
C GLY A 218 0.32 8.13 -5.09
N ALA A 219 1.23 8.45 -6.03
CA ALA A 219 2.67 8.23 -5.86
C ALA A 219 3.25 9.02 -4.68
N SER A 220 2.90 10.31 -4.55
CA SER A 220 3.33 11.16 -3.44
C SER A 220 2.77 10.71 -2.11
N ALA A 221 1.50 10.31 -2.03
CA ALA A 221 0.90 9.79 -0.80
C ALA A 221 1.61 8.51 -0.34
N GLY A 222 1.95 7.61 -1.27
CA GLY A 222 2.78 6.44 -0.98
C GLY A 222 4.14 6.84 -0.41
N LEU A 223 4.88 7.74 -1.09
CA LEU A 223 6.19 8.19 -0.64
C LEU A 223 6.16 8.87 0.74
N ILE A 224 5.16 9.73 0.99
CA ILE A 224 4.98 10.38 2.29
C ILE A 224 4.73 9.33 3.37
N PHE A 225 3.89 8.35 3.10
CA PHE A 225 3.62 7.27 4.04
C PHE A 225 4.85 6.42 4.30
N PHE A 226 5.62 6.02 3.27
CA PHE A 226 6.87 5.28 3.44
C PHE A 226 7.90 6.05 4.26
N GLY A 227 8.05 7.35 4.00
CA GLY A 227 8.93 8.22 4.78
C GLY A 227 8.50 8.32 6.24
N PHE A 228 7.19 8.46 6.49
CA PHE A 228 6.63 8.47 7.84
C PHE A 228 6.85 7.13 8.55
N SER A 229 6.59 5.99 7.90
CA SER A 229 6.85 4.66 8.45
C SER A 229 8.32 4.44 8.79
N ALA A 230 9.24 4.86 7.90
CA ALA A 230 10.68 4.77 8.15
C ALA A 230 11.11 5.59 9.36
N LEU A 231 10.59 6.82 9.49
CA LEU A 231 10.85 7.68 10.64
C LEU A 231 10.25 7.09 11.92
N ALA A 232 9.02 6.60 11.88
CA ALA A 232 8.34 6.02 13.03
C ALA A 232 9.04 4.74 13.51
N SER A 233 9.43 3.84 12.59
CA SER A 233 10.19 2.63 12.92
C SER A 233 11.59 2.97 13.44
N SER A 234 12.30 3.92 12.81
CA SER A 234 13.62 4.35 13.32
C SER A 234 13.52 5.00 14.70
N ALA A 235 12.46 5.78 14.95
CA ALA A 235 12.19 6.36 16.25
C ALA A 235 11.91 5.28 17.29
N ALA A 236 11.15 4.23 16.93
CA ALA A 236 10.90 3.08 17.79
C ALA A 236 12.21 2.34 18.14
N ALA A 237 13.01 1.98 17.14
CA ALA A 237 14.31 1.32 17.28
C ALA A 237 15.27 2.11 18.20
N SER A 238 15.27 3.44 18.09
CA SER A 238 16.16 4.32 18.87
C SER A 238 15.83 4.38 20.38
N ARG A 239 14.63 3.96 20.79
CA ARG A 239 14.21 4.04 22.19
C ARG A 239 14.77 2.86 22.99
N PRO A 240 15.36 3.10 24.18
CA PRO A 240 15.91 2.02 24.99
C PRO A 240 14.81 1.09 25.52
N THR A 241 15.18 -0.16 25.80
CA THR A 241 14.28 -1.26 26.18
C THR A 241 13.32 -0.93 27.32
N ARG A 242 13.76 -0.10 28.29
CA ARG A 242 12.94 0.39 29.41
C ARG A 242 11.64 1.11 29.02
N TYR A 243 11.53 1.64 27.80
CA TYR A 243 10.31 2.31 27.32
C TYR A 243 9.26 1.34 26.76
N TRP A 244 9.63 0.07 26.58
CA TRP A 244 8.77 -0.94 25.96
C TRP A 244 8.13 -1.90 26.98
N TYR A 245 8.46 -1.76 28.28
CA TYR A 245 7.90 -2.58 29.36
C TYR A 245 7.41 -1.72 30.54
N PRO A 246 6.09 -1.53 30.68
CA PRO A 246 5.04 -1.82 29.69
C PRO A 246 5.05 -0.80 28.53
N VAL A 247 4.53 -1.19 27.36
CA VAL A 247 4.29 -0.23 26.26
C VAL A 247 3.25 0.79 26.72
N PRO A 248 3.51 2.10 26.63
CA PRO A 248 2.50 3.10 26.98
C PRO A 248 1.25 2.92 26.10
N ALA A 249 0.06 2.91 26.70
CA ALA A 249 -1.20 2.71 25.98
C ALA A 249 -1.36 3.69 24.82
N GLU A 250 -0.98 4.97 25.02
CA GLU A 250 -0.98 5.99 23.97
C GLU A 250 -0.15 5.59 22.74
N VAL A 251 1.03 5.01 22.95
CA VAL A 251 1.91 4.55 21.86
C VAL A 251 1.26 3.37 21.16
N ALA A 252 0.65 2.43 21.89
CA ALA A 252 -0.05 1.31 21.31
C ALA A 252 -1.22 1.78 20.41
N TYR A 253 -2.11 2.63 20.92
CA TYR A 253 -3.23 3.15 20.14
C TYR A 253 -2.78 3.97 18.92
N VAL A 254 -1.80 4.87 19.08
CA VAL A 254 -1.30 5.69 17.96
C VAL A 254 -0.67 4.82 16.88
N THR A 255 0.13 3.81 17.25
CA THR A 255 0.72 2.86 16.28
C THR A 255 -0.37 2.06 15.57
N ALA A 256 -1.33 1.51 16.31
CA ALA A 256 -2.40 0.70 15.74
C ALA A 256 -3.27 1.49 14.76
N TRP A 257 -3.65 2.72 15.12
CA TRP A 257 -4.45 3.58 14.25
C TRP A 257 -3.66 4.13 13.06
N SER A 258 -2.40 4.54 13.25
CA SER A 258 -1.59 5.08 12.16
C SER A 258 -1.22 4.02 11.12
N SER A 259 -0.95 2.78 11.56
CA SER A 259 -0.73 1.62 10.69
C SER A 259 -1.97 1.14 9.94
N LEU A 260 -3.17 1.54 10.37
CA LEU A 260 -4.41 1.29 9.64
C LEU A 260 -4.77 2.46 8.71
N VAL A 261 -4.91 3.65 9.27
CA VAL A 261 -5.44 4.84 8.57
C VAL A 261 -4.47 5.32 7.49
N GLY A 262 -3.17 5.36 7.79
CA GLY A 262 -2.13 5.80 6.85
C GLY A 262 -2.13 5.00 5.55
N PRO A 263 -1.96 3.66 5.62
CA PRO A 263 -2.03 2.80 4.44
C PRO A 263 -3.36 2.88 3.71
N VAL A 264 -4.49 2.90 4.41
CA VAL A 264 -5.82 2.97 3.78
C VAL A 264 -5.97 4.22 2.94
N ILE A 265 -5.50 5.39 3.42
CA ILE A 265 -5.53 6.64 2.66
C ILE A 265 -4.64 6.52 1.42
N ALA A 266 -3.40 6.05 1.57
CA ALA A 266 -2.47 5.88 0.46
C ALA A 266 -2.99 4.89 -0.60
N ILE A 267 -3.47 3.72 -0.17
CA ILE A 267 -4.10 2.69 -1.00
C ILE A 267 -5.31 3.28 -1.75
N SER A 268 -6.18 4.02 -1.07
CA SER A 268 -7.36 4.64 -1.70
C SER A 268 -6.95 5.62 -2.81
N LEU A 269 -5.93 6.44 -2.57
CA LEU A 269 -5.40 7.36 -3.58
C LEU A 269 -4.76 6.62 -4.76
N CYS A 270 -4.04 5.54 -4.52
CA CYS A 270 -3.52 4.66 -5.56
C CYS A 270 -4.64 4.00 -6.38
N VAL A 271 -5.67 3.44 -5.73
CA VAL A 271 -6.83 2.83 -6.40
C VAL A 271 -7.63 3.86 -7.20
N PHE A 272 -7.70 5.12 -6.74
CA PHE A 272 -8.30 6.21 -7.51
C PHE A 272 -7.47 6.66 -8.72
N ALA A 273 -6.17 6.34 -8.73
CA ALA A 273 -5.30 6.50 -9.87
C ALA A 273 -5.34 5.30 -10.84
N LEU A 274 -6.17 4.29 -10.60
CA LEU A 274 -6.26 3.11 -11.46
C LEU A 274 -6.70 3.46 -12.88
N ALA A 275 -6.03 2.84 -13.85
CA ALA A 275 -6.21 3.13 -15.26
C ALA A 275 -7.63 2.77 -15.75
N GLN A 276 -8.14 3.55 -16.72
CA GLN A 276 -9.48 3.37 -17.29
C GLN A 276 -9.40 3.35 -18.81
N VAL A 277 -10.03 2.36 -19.44
CA VAL A 277 -10.29 2.39 -20.88
C VAL A 277 -11.42 3.40 -21.11
N PRO A 278 -11.22 4.46 -21.92
CA PRO A 278 -12.34 5.23 -22.42
C PRO A 278 -13.26 4.28 -23.19
N ASP A 279 -14.54 4.18 -22.80
CA ASP A 279 -15.56 3.57 -23.67
C ASP A 279 -15.67 4.50 -24.88
N ARG A 280 -14.78 4.36 -25.87
CA ARG A 280 -15.06 4.88 -27.20
C ARG A 280 -16.23 4.06 -27.68
N GLY A 281 -17.42 4.63 -27.50
CA GLY A 281 -18.68 4.03 -27.89
C GLY A 281 -18.48 3.49 -29.30
N LYS A 282 -18.78 2.20 -29.48
CA LYS A 282 -18.73 1.46 -30.74
C LYS A 282 -18.84 2.45 -31.88
N GLU A 283 -17.71 2.84 -32.47
CA GLU A 283 -17.74 3.68 -33.67
C GLU A 283 -18.66 2.91 -34.61
N ALA A 284 -19.80 3.55 -34.94
CA ALA A 284 -20.78 2.94 -35.82
C ALA A 284 -20.00 2.44 -37.02
N PRO A 285 -20.12 1.14 -37.40
CA PRO A 285 -19.31 0.57 -38.46
C PRO A 285 -19.35 1.54 -39.62
N GLU A 286 -18.18 2.09 -39.94
CA GLU A 286 -17.99 3.05 -41.01
C GLU A 286 -18.75 2.48 -42.20
N ALA A 287 -19.81 3.17 -42.60
CA ALA A 287 -20.74 2.66 -43.60
C ALA A 287 -19.95 2.48 -44.88
N THR A 288 -19.43 1.27 -45.08
CA THR A 288 -18.71 0.84 -46.27
C THR A 288 -19.62 1.17 -47.42
N GLY A 289 -19.18 2.16 -48.21
CA GLY A 289 -19.93 2.69 -49.33
C GLY A 289 -20.45 1.56 -50.19
N ALA A 290 -21.74 1.63 -50.51
CA ALA A 290 -22.33 0.80 -51.54
C ALA A 290 -21.55 1.03 -52.85
N PRO A 291 -21.07 -0.02 -53.54
CA PRO A 291 -20.54 0.13 -54.88
C PRO A 291 -21.68 0.60 -55.80
N SER A 292 -21.34 1.64 -56.58
CA SER A 292 -22.14 2.27 -57.65
C SER A 292 -22.65 1.30 -58.70
#